data_AF-A0A1J9QCT6-F1
#
_entry.id   AF-A0A1J9QCT6-F1
#
_cell.length_a   1.000
_cell.length_b   1.000
_cell.length_c   1.000
_cell.angle_alpha   90.00
_cell.angle_beta   90.00
_cell.angle_gamma   90.00
#
_symmetry.space_group_name_H-M   'P 1'
#
loop_
_entity.id
_entity.type
_entity.pdbx_description
1 polymer ?
#
loop_
_entity_poly.entity_id
_entity_poly.type
_entity_poly.pdbx_seq_one_letter_code
_entity_poly.pdbx_strand_id
1 'polypeptide(L)'
;MASRNEVSARSHNQLEPHEATLLELAGTTSARGIVSLTRKELQVLELYDRIQEQELETALLSQDYTEPVLDDDDIDIEEHLATAERELLEARSTYSVKRKAIEAVLMADPSIQSVHTVSSSPADRALLPLINRRDLLSLIYTNLSRAHAACTQSLSTAKVDSIHGTAKNQKLVQTLLGLTSAQTSWREEITDQKLRSQLETLEKETKAEKANWVIIKRIVSAAIVASGIDWAADEELHDLVVDDDDDDVVDET
;
A
#
# COMPACT_ATOMS: atom_id res chain seq x y z
N MET A 1 -20.78 -33.89 21.11
CA MET A 1 -20.94 -32.47 21.50
C MET A 1 -19.55 -31.90 21.66
N ALA A 2 -19.00 -31.35 20.58
CA ALA A 2 -17.62 -30.87 20.52
C ALA A 2 -17.64 -29.35 20.34
N SER A 3 -17.00 -28.65 21.29
CA SER A 3 -16.71 -27.22 21.23
C SER A 3 -15.91 -26.89 19.98
N ARG A 4 -16.46 -26.01 19.15
CA ARG A 4 -15.68 -25.26 18.16
C ARG A 4 -16.45 -23.99 17.83
N ASN A 5 -16.17 -22.93 18.57
CA ASN A 5 -16.42 -21.56 18.15
C ASN A 5 -15.61 -20.60 19.05
N GLU A 6 -14.29 -20.72 18.95
CA GLU A 6 -13.44 -19.55 19.14
C GLU A 6 -13.20 -18.98 17.74
N VAL A 7 -14.16 -18.20 17.28
CA VAL A 7 -13.93 -17.25 16.21
C VAL A 7 -12.93 -16.25 16.79
N SER A 8 -11.67 -16.42 16.40
CA SER A 8 -10.60 -15.46 16.62
C SER A 8 -11.07 -14.11 16.08
N ALA A 9 -11.60 -13.29 16.98
CA ALA A 9 -11.89 -11.90 16.70
C ALA A 9 -10.54 -11.24 16.39
N ARG A 10 -10.31 -11.03 15.10
CA ARG A 10 -9.16 -10.36 14.50
C ARG A 10 -8.66 -9.22 15.39
N SER A 11 -7.58 -9.46 16.11
CA SER A 11 -6.83 -8.44 16.85
C SER A 11 -5.98 -7.65 15.87
N HIS A 12 -6.61 -6.78 15.09
CA HIS A 12 -5.90 -5.69 14.43
C HIS A 12 -6.01 -4.47 15.34
N ASN A 13 -4.86 -4.01 15.84
CA ASN A 13 -4.66 -2.90 16.79
C ASN A 13 -4.59 -3.27 18.28
N GLN A 14 -3.80 -4.27 18.65
CA GLN A 14 -3.20 -4.24 19.99
C GLN A 14 -1.98 -3.32 19.92
N LEU A 15 -2.22 -2.03 20.16
CA LEU A 15 -1.14 -1.15 20.60
C LEU A 15 -0.49 -1.83 21.81
N GLU A 16 0.83 -1.94 21.78
CA GLU A 16 1.55 -2.52 22.90
C GLU A 16 1.24 -1.72 24.19
N PRO A 17 1.27 -2.32 25.39
CA PRO A 17 0.86 -1.64 26.62
C PRO A 17 1.65 -0.34 26.87
N HIS A 18 2.89 -0.27 26.41
CA HIS A 18 3.71 0.95 26.44
C HIS A 18 3.26 2.00 25.42
N GLU A 19 2.69 1.63 24.29
CA GLU A 19 2.15 2.56 23.29
C GLU A 19 0.79 3.12 23.74
N ALA A 20 -0.04 2.29 24.36
CA ALA A 20 -1.33 2.71 24.94
C ALA A 20 -1.14 3.74 26.06
N THR A 21 -0.15 3.53 26.93
CA THR A 21 0.21 4.48 28.00
C THR A 21 0.80 5.78 27.47
N LEU A 22 1.60 5.75 26.40
CA LEU A 22 2.09 6.96 25.75
C LEU A 22 0.95 7.75 25.08
N LEU A 23 -0.04 7.07 24.48
CA LEU A 23 -1.24 7.70 23.94
C LEU A 23 -2.11 8.33 25.04
N GLU A 24 -2.24 7.66 26.18
CA GLU A 24 -2.92 8.20 27.36
C GLU A 24 -2.19 9.43 27.92
N LEU A 25 -0.85 9.42 27.96
CA LEU A 25 -0.05 10.59 28.36
C LEU A 25 -0.21 11.76 27.37
N ALA A 26 -0.27 11.47 26.07
CA ALA A 26 -0.56 12.47 25.04
C ALA A 26 -2.00 13.02 25.13
N GLY A 27 -2.96 12.17 25.53
CA GLY A 27 -4.38 12.52 25.70
C GLY A 27 -4.73 13.20 27.02
N THR A 28 -3.99 12.95 28.10
CA THR A 28 -4.17 13.63 29.40
C THR A 28 -3.65 15.07 29.38
N THR A 29 -2.83 15.41 28.39
CA THR A 29 -2.42 16.80 28.07
C THR A 29 -3.56 17.59 27.36
N SER A 30 -4.81 17.09 27.39
CA SER A 30 -5.92 17.61 26.58
C SER A 30 -6.64 18.85 27.15
N ALA A 31 -7.10 19.66 26.20
CA ALA A 31 -8.12 20.72 26.26
C ALA A 31 -7.73 22.15 26.68
N ARG A 32 -6.63 22.40 27.40
CA ARG A 32 -6.33 23.78 27.88
C ARG A 32 -5.21 24.54 27.15
N GLY A 33 -4.54 23.87 26.20
CA GLY A 33 -3.35 24.38 25.50
C GLY A 33 -3.50 24.53 23.99
N ILE A 34 -4.71 24.73 23.46
CA ILE A 34 -4.81 25.39 22.16
C ILE A 34 -4.31 26.80 22.43
N VAL A 35 -3.06 27.09 22.03
CA VAL A 35 -2.58 28.47 21.93
C VAL A 35 -3.52 29.12 20.93
N SER A 36 -4.57 29.76 21.44
CA SER A 36 -5.49 30.54 20.63
C SER A 36 -4.70 31.74 20.20
N LEU A 37 -4.27 31.70 18.94
CA LEU A 37 -3.53 32.79 18.35
C LEU A 37 -4.34 34.07 18.51
N THR A 38 -3.70 35.09 19.04
CA THR A 38 -4.28 36.42 19.17
C THR A 38 -4.66 36.90 17.77
N ARG A 39 -5.71 37.73 17.64
CA ARG A 39 -6.13 38.30 16.34
C ARG A 39 -4.97 38.92 15.54
N LYS A 40 -4.01 39.54 16.24
CA LYS A 40 -2.78 40.10 15.63
C LYS A 40 -1.86 39.02 15.06
N GLU A 41 -1.70 37.90 15.76
CA GLU A 41 -0.87 36.78 15.32
C GLU A 41 -1.49 36.10 14.09
N LEU A 42 -2.81 35.92 14.09
CA LEU A 42 -3.53 35.45 12.90
C LEU A 42 -3.34 36.39 11.71
N GLN A 43 -3.43 37.71 11.94
CA GLN A 43 -3.20 38.70 10.89
C GLN A 43 -1.75 38.66 10.37
N VAL A 44 -0.77 38.44 11.24
CA VAL A 44 0.64 38.30 10.81
C VAL A 44 0.82 37.07 9.92
N LEU A 45 0.18 35.95 10.26
CA LEU A 45 0.22 34.74 9.42
C LEU A 45 -0.47 34.97 8.07
N GLU A 46 -1.63 35.61 8.05
CA GLU A 46 -2.33 35.97 6.80
C GLU A 46 -1.47 36.89 5.92
N LEU A 47 -0.78 37.86 6.52
CA LEU A 47 0.15 38.73 5.80
C LEU A 47 1.37 37.96 5.29
N TYR A 48 1.90 36.99 6.05
CA TYR A 48 3.00 36.13 5.61
C TYR A 48 2.59 35.30 4.38
N ASP A 49 1.43 34.66 4.41
CA ASP A 49 0.92 33.87 3.29
C ASP A 49 0.71 34.76 2.06
N ARG A 50 0.17 35.97 2.25
CA ARG A 50 -0.02 36.94 1.16
C ARG A 50 1.30 37.44 0.58
N ILE A 51 2.33 37.65 1.40
CA ILE A 51 3.67 38.01 0.92
C ILE A 51 4.25 36.88 0.08
N GLN A 52 4.11 35.62 0.52
CA GLN A 52 4.57 34.46 -0.26
C GLN A 52 3.85 34.35 -1.62
N GLU A 53 2.54 34.62 -1.66
CA GLU A 53 1.77 34.66 -2.90
C GLU A 53 2.24 35.78 -3.83
N GLN A 54 2.47 36.98 -3.30
CA GLN A 54 2.99 38.11 -4.08
C GLN A 54 4.42 37.88 -4.59
N GLU A 55 5.27 37.23 -3.80
CA GLU A 55 6.61 36.80 -4.25
C GLU A 55 6.52 35.82 -5.42
N LEU A 56 5.54 34.90 -5.40
CA LEU A 56 5.29 34.01 -6.53
C LEU A 56 4.78 34.78 -7.75
N GLU A 57 3.79 35.66 -7.59
CA GLU A 57 3.25 36.49 -8.67
C GLU A 57 4.34 37.33 -9.34
N THR A 58 5.20 37.96 -8.54
CA THR A 58 6.32 38.76 -9.05
C THR A 58 7.39 37.89 -9.72
N ALA A 59 7.66 36.69 -9.21
CA ALA A 59 8.54 35.72 -9.87
C ALA A 59 7.98 35.28 -11.23
N LEU A 60 6.66 35.07 -11.33
CA LEU A 60 5.98 34.72 -12.58
C LEU A 60 5.98 35.89 -13.56
N LEU A 61 5.73 37.12 -13.10
CA LEU A 61 5.74 38.33 -13.93
C LEU A 61 7.14 38.76 -14.38
N SER A 62 8.18 38.43 -13.60
CA SER A 62 9.58 38.72 -13.95
C SER A 62 10.22 37.65 -14.83
N GLN A 63 9.57 36.49 -15.00
CA GLN A 63 9.91 35.61 -16.11
C GLN A 63 9.49 36.31 -17.40
N ASP A 64 10.48 36.87 -18.10
CA ASP A 64 10.32 37.25 -19.50
C ASP A 64 9.97 35.97 -20.27
N TYR A 65 8.70 35.83 -20.65
CA TYR A 65 8.27 34.78 -21.57
C TYR A 65 8.99 35.03 -22.90
N THR A 66 10.13 34.39 -23.06
CA THR A 66 10.85 34.41 -24.32
C THR A 66 10.08 33.47 -25.22
N GLU A 67 9.19 34.04 -26.04
CA GLU A 67 8.53 33.30 -27.11
C GLU A 67 9.64 32.60 -27.92
N PRO A 68 9.57 31.27 -28.12
CA PRO A 68 10.62 30.56 -28.83
C PRO A 68 10.74 31.20 -30.20
N VAL A 69 11.90 31.81 -30.46
CA VAL A 69 12.19 32.45 -31.74
C VAL A 69 12.12 31.37 -32.80
N LEU A 70 11.02 31.35 -33.56
CA LEU A 70 10.80 30.46 -34.70
C LEU A 70 11.56 30.98 -35.93
N ASP A 71 12.84 31.31 -35.78
CA ASP A 71 13.69 31.68 -36.90
C ASP A 71 14.84 30.66 -37.04
N ASP A 72 14.78 29.97 -38.18
CA ASP A 72 15.81 29.20 -38.90
C ASP A 72 16.41 27.94 -38.24
N ASP A 73 16.17 26.82 -38.93
CA ASP A 73 16.93 25.56 -39.07
C ASP A 73 18.10 25.29 -38.07
N ASP A 74 18.03 24.12 -37.42
CA ASP A 74 19.08 23.43 -36.64
C ASP A 74 19.41 23.94 -35.22
N ILE A 75 18.49 24.63 -34.53
CA ILE A 75 18.57 24.71 -33.07
C ILE A 75 17.97 23.43 -32.49
N ASP A 76 18.79 22.61 -31.82
CA ASP A 76 18.37 21.34 -31.21
C ASP A 76 17.34 21.59 -30.09
N ILE A 77 16.07 21.62 -30.47
CA ILE A 77 14.93 21.85 -29.57
C ILE A 77 14.97 20.84 -28.41
N GLU A 78 15.47 19.62 -28.65
CA GLU A 78 15.62 18.59 -27.64
C GLU A 78 16.72 18.94 -26.64
N GLU A 79 17.87 19.47 -27.09
CA GLU A 79 18.95 19.94 -26.21
C GLU A 79 18.50 21.16 -25.38
N HIS A 80 17.75 22.08 -25.97
CA HIS A 80 17.18 23.22 -25.26
C HIS A 80 16.10 22.80 -24.25
N LEU A 81 15.24 21.84 -24.60
CA LEU A 81 14.26 21.27 -23.68
C LEU A 81 14.95 20.55 -22.52
N ALA A 82 15.93 19.70 -22.80
CA ALA A 82 16.71 19.00 -21.78
C ALA A 82 17.46 19.96 -20.85
N THR A 83 17.88 21.12 -21.36
CA THR A 83 18.52 22.18 -20.57
C THR A 83 17.51 22.92 -19.71
N ALA A 84 16.36 23.31 -20.25
CA ALA A 84 15.27 23.94 -19.51
C ALA A 84 14.70 23.02 -18.40
N GLU A 85 14.55 21.72 -18.67
CA GLU A 85 14.12 20.74 -17.67
C GLU A 85 15.12 20.62 -16.53
N ARG A 86 16.42 20.61 -16.85
CA ARG A 86 17.49 20.57 -15.84
C ARG A 86 17.49 21.82 -14.98
N GLU A 87 17.37 23.00 -15.60
CA GLU A 87 17.28 24.28 -14.90
C GLU A 87 16.03 24.35 -14.02
N LEU A 88 14.88 23.86 -14.48
CA LEU A 88 13.66 23.77 -13.67
C LEU A 88 13.87 22.85 -12.47
N LEU A 89 14.44 21.66 -12.67
CA LEU A 89 14.72 20.72 -11.59
C LEU A 89 15.71 21.31 -10.58
N GLU A 90 16.74 22.02 -11.04
CA GLU A 90 17.68 22.73 -10.19
C GLU A 90 16.97 23.85 -9.40
N ALA A 91 16.19 24.71 -10.05
CA ALA A 91 15.41 25.76 -9.41
C ALA A 91 14.42 25.19 -8.37
N ARG A 92 13.72 24.10 -8.71
CA ARG A 92 12.77 23.43 -7.80
C ARG A 92 13.49 22.81 -6.61
N SER A 93 14.63 22.17 -6.82
CA SER A 93 15.43 21.59 -5.75
C SER A 93 15.98 22.67 -4.82
N THR A 94 16.54 23.75 -5.37
CA THR A 94 17.11 24.86 -4.60
C THR A 94 16.03 25.62 -3.82
N TYR A 95 14.87 25.88 -4.42
CA TYR A 95 13.72 26.47 -3.72
C TYR A 95 13.22 25.56 -2.59
N SER A 96 13.07 24.26 -2.86
CA SER A 96 12.64 23.30 -1.83
C SER A 96 13.62 23.23 -0.67
N VAL A 97 14.94 23.26 -0.93
CA VAL A 97 15.97 23.27 0.11
C VAL A 97 15.94 24.58 0.90
N LYS A 98 15.85 25.74 0.23
CA LYS A 98 15.73 27.05 0.90
C LYS A 98 14.50 27.11 1.81
N ARG A 99 13.34 26.69 1.31
CA ARG A 99 12.10 26.64 2.10
C ARG A 99 12.24 25.74 3.32
N LYS A 100 12.79 24.54 3.15
CA LYS A 100 13.05 23.61 4.26
C LYS A 100 14.05 24.18 5.27
N ALA A 101 15.08 24.91 4.81
CA ALA A 101 16.05 25.54 5.70
C ALA A 101 15.40 26.68 6.52
N ILE A 102 14.59 27.52 5.89
CA ILE A 102 13.84 28.59 6.57
C ILE A 102 12.88 27.99 7.60
N GLU A 103 12.11 26.98 7.21
CA GLU A 103 11.19 26.26 8.11
C GLU A 103 11.94 25.62 9.29
N ALA A 104 13.08 24.98 9.03
CA ALA A 104 13.91 24.40 10.07
C ALA A 104 14.42 25.45 11.06
N VAL A 105 14.85 26.62 10.60
CA VAL A 105 15.28 27.72 11.48
C VAL A 105 14.10 28.26 12.30
N LEU A 106 12.94 28.49 11.67
CA LEU A 106 11.73 28.98 12.33
C LEU A 106 11.19 28.02 13.40
N MET A 107 11.37 26.71 13.20
CA MET A 107 10.94 25.70 14.17
C MET A 107 12.00 25.42 15.24
N ALA A 108 13.29 25.38 14.85
CA ALA A 108 14.37 24.99 15.74
C ALA A 108 14.66 26.04 16.80
N ASP A 109 14.78 27.33 16.44
CA ASP A 109 15.17 28.37 17.41
C ASP A 109 14.18 28.52 18.57
N PRO A 110 12.85 28.63 18.35
CA PRO A 110 11.89 28.66 19.45
C PRO A 110 11.86 27.36 20.26
N SER A 111 12.11 26.21 19.61
CA SER A 111 12.17 24.92 20.33
C SER A 111 13.37 24.83 21.27
N ILE A 112 14.55 25.23 20.83
CA ILE A 112 15.77 25.25 21.65
C ILE A 112 15.62 26.27 22.78
N GLN A 113 15.07 27.45 22.50
CA GLN A 113 14.81 28.47 23.51
C GLN A 113 13.81 27.99 24.58
N SER A 114 12.71 27.35 24.16
CA SER A 114 11.69 26.84 25.08
C SER A 114 12.19 25.74 26.03
N VAL A 115 13.16 24.91 25.58
CA VAL A 115 13.70 23.79 26.36
C VAL A 115 14.91 24.20 27.21
N HIS A 116 15.81 25.02 26.67
CA HIS A 116 17.14 25.25 27.27
C HIS A 116 17.34 26.62 27.92
N THR A 117 16.54 27.63 27.57
CA THR A 117 16.62 28.94 28.25
C THR A 117 15.58 29.02 29.36
N VAL A 118 15.86 29.77 30.42
CA VAL A 118 14.80 30.15 31.37
C VAL A 118 13.80 30.96 30.56
N SER A 119 12.69 30.31 30.20
CA SER A 119 11.76 30.78 29.17
C SER A 119 11.33 32.21 29.48
N SER A 120 11.90 33.11 28.69
CA SER A 120 11.89 34.55 28.95
C SER A 120 10.60 35.17 28.45
N SER A 121 10.08 34.66 27.31
CA SER A 121 8.82 35.08 26.73
C SER A 121 7.66 34.18 27.19
N PRO A 122 6.47 34.73 27.46
CA PRO A 122 5.24 33.96 27.66
C PRO A 122 4.93 32.99 26.51
N ALA A 123 5.33 33.33 25.28
CA ALA A 123 5.18 32.46 24.11
C ALA A 123 6.00 31.17 24.25
N ASP A 124 7.28 31.28 24.66
CA ASP A 124 8.17 30.12 24.81
C ASP A 124 7.68 29.14 25.89
N ARG A 125 7.08 29.67 26.98
CA ARG A 125 6.46 28.85 28.03
C ARG A 125 5.24 28.08 27.53
N ALA A 126 4.49 28.66 26.60
CA ALA A 126 3.33 28.01 26.00
C ALA A 126 3.73 26.91 25.00
N LEU A 127 4.93 27.02 24.39
CA LEU A 127 5.44 26.04 23.43
C LEU A 127 5.92 24.73 24.08
N LEU A 128 6.49 24.79 25.29
CA LEU A 128 7.04 23.61 25.98
C LEU A 128 6.07 22.40 26.05
N PRO A 129 4.80 22.53 26.50
CA PRO A 129 3.88 21.39 26.52
C PRO A 129 3.53 20.87 25.12
N LEU A 130 3.52 21.73 24.10
CA LEU A 130 3.26 21.34 22.71
C LEU A 130 4.44 20.55 22.12
N ILE A 131 5.66 20.98 22.41
CA ILE A 131 6.89 20.27 22.01
C ILE A 131 6.95 18.90 22.67
N ASN A 132 6.69 18.82 23.97
CA ASN A 132 6.69 17.55 24.70
C ASN A 132 5.65 16.57 24.11
N ARG A 133 4.45 17.08 23.77
CA ARG A 133 3.42 16.28 23.11
C ARG A 133 3.85 15.83 21.71
N ARG A 134 4.43 16.72 20.91
CA ARG A 134 4.97 16.39 19.58
C ARG A 134 5.99 15.27 19.68
N ASP A 135 6.91 15.36 20.64
CA ASP A 135 7.99 14.39 20.82
C ASP A 135 7.45 13.01 21.26
N LEU A 136 6.46 12.98 22.18
CA LEU A 136 5.75 11.76 22.55
C LEU A 136 5.00 11.14 21.36
N LEU A 137 4.27 11.95 20.58
CA LEU A 137 3.57 11.46 19.38
C LEU A 137 4.55 10.96 18.32
N SER A 138 5.69 11.61 18.17
CA SER A 138 6.75 11.18 17.24
C SER A 138 7.33 9.83 17.66
N LEU A 139 7.56 9.62 18.96
CA LEU A 139 8.00 8.33 19.49
C LEU A 139 6.97 7.23 19.18
N ILE A 140 5.69 7.46 19.48
CA ILE A 140 4.60 6.52 19.19
C ILE A 140 4.55 6.21 17.70
N TYR A 141 4.61 7.24 16.84
CA TYR A 141 4.57 7.09 15.40
C TYR A 141 5.74 6.24 14.88
N THR A 142 6.97 6.48 15.35
CA THR A 142 8.13 5.69 14.91
C THR A 142 8.05 4.23 15.33
N ASN A 143 7.49 3.94 16.52
CA ASN A 143 7.28 2.57 16.97
C ASN A 143 6.21 1.87 16.14
N LEU A 144 5.07 2.53 15.93
CA LEU A 144 4.00 2.00 15.10
C LEU A 144 4.45 1.77 13.66
N SER A 145 5.21 2.72 13.08
CA SER A 145 5.78 2.57 11.74
C SER A 145 6.76 1.40 11.66
N ARG A 146 7.56 1.17 12.70
CA ARG A 146 8.47 0.02 12.77
C ARG A 146 7.70 -1.30 12.87
N ALA A 147 6.66 -1.36 13.71
CA ALA A 147 5.79 -2.53 13.84
C ALA A 147 5.08 -2.83 12.52
N HIS A 148 4.57 -1.80 11.85
CA HIS A 148 3.95 -1.91 10.53
C HIS A 148 4.93 -2.44 9.47
N ALA A 149 6.15 -1.91 9.41
CA ALA A 149 7.18 -2.38 8.50
C ALA A 149 7.55 -3.85 8.75
N ALA A 150 7.70 -4.24 10.02
CA ALA A 150 7.98 -5.63 10.41
C ALA A 150 6.82 -6.58 10.03
N CYS A 151 5.57 -6.15 10.26
CA CYS A 151 4.39 -6.93 9.87
C CYS A 151 4.31 -7.09 8.34
N THR A 152 4.54 -6.02 7.59
CA THR A 152 4.58 -6.04 6.12
C THR A 152 5.66 -6.99 5.61
N GLN A 153 6.85 -6.94 6.22
CA GLN A 153 7.95 -7.85 5.88
C GLN A 153 7.57 -9.31 6.18
N SER A 154 7.03 -9.59 7.37
CA SER A 154 6.58 -10.95 7.74
C SER A 154 5.49 -11.48 6.82
N LEU A 155 4.56 -10.62 6.39
CA LEU A 155 3.51 -10.97 5.44
C LEU A 155 4.11 -11.25 4.06
N SER A 156 5.07 -10.45 3.61
CA SER A 156 5.78 -10.69 2.33
C SER A 156 6.54 -12.01 2.34
N THR A 157 7.23 -12.35 3.43
CA THR A 157 7.94 -13.63 3.55
C THR A 157 6.97 -14.80 3.57
N ALA A 158 5.86 -14.69 4.32
CA ALA A 158 4.83 -15.73 4.36
C ALA A 158 4.17 -15.95 2.99
N LYS A 159 3.94 -14.88 2.21
CA LYS A 159 3.45 -14.98 0.83
C LYS A 159 4.43 -15.73 -0.07
N VAL A 160 5.71 -15.41 0.00
CA VAL A 160 6.76 -16.11 -0.77
C VAL A 160 6.84 -17.59 -0.38
N ASP A 161 6.78 -17.90 0.91
CA ASP A 161 6.77 -19.29 1.39
C ASP A 161 5.53 -20.06 0.92
N SER A 162 4.36 -19.40 0.87
CA SER A 162 3.13 -19.98 0.34
C SER A 162 3.29 -20.32 -1.16
N ILE A 163 3.77 -19.37 -1.97
CA ILE A 163 4.04 -19.58 -3.41
C ILE A 163 5.03 -20.74 -3.62
N HIS A 164 6.08 -20.82 -2.80
CA HIS A 164 7.03 -21.92 -2.88
C HIS A 164 6.41 -23.26 -2.46
N GLY A 165 5.53 -23.24 -1.46
CA GLY A 165 4.76 -24.40 -1.01
C GLY A 165 3.82 -24.92 -2.09
N THR A 166 3.06 -24.05 -2.75
CA THR A 166 2.15 -24.41 -3.84
C THR A 166 2.93 -24.96 -5.04
N ALA A 167 4.04 -24.34 -5.43
CA ALA A 167 4.89 -24.84 -6.52
C ALA A 167 5.49 -26.23 -6.23
N LYS A 168 5.87 -26.51 -4.98
CA LYS A 168 6.30 -27.86 -4.57
C LYS A 168 5.15 -28.85 -4.59
N ASN A 169 3.99 -28.46 -4.09
CA ASN A 169 2.79 -29.31 -4.09
C ASN A 169 2.39 -29.66 -5.53
N GLN A 170 2.41 -28.69 -6.45
CA GLN A 170 2.15 -28.91 -7.88
C GLN A 170 3.14 -29.90 -8.47
N LYS A 171 4.45 -29.76 -8.20
CA LYS A 171 5.47 -30.72 -8.64
C LYS A 171 5.24 -32.12 -8.08
N LEU A 172 4.87 -32.25 -6.81
CA LEU A 172 4.58 -33.55 -6.19
C LEU A 172 3.30 -34.18 -6.77
N VAL A 173 2.29 -33.37 -7.08
CA VAL A 173 1.07 -33.83 -7.75
C VAL A 173 1.38 -34.29 -9.17
N GLN A 174 2.21 -33.54 -9.91
CA GLN A 174 2.67 -33.94 -11.24
C GLN A 174 3.47 -35.26 -11.21
N THR A 175 4.36 -35.45 -10.23
CA THR A 175 5.08 -36.72 -10.10
C THR A 175 4.15 -37.86 -9.70
N LEU A 176 3.16 -37.62 -8.82
CA LEU A 176 2.15 -38.62 -8.47
C LEU A 176 1.29 -38.99 -9.67
N LEU A 177 0.82 -38.00 -10.45
CA LEU A 177 0.08 -38.23 -11.69
C LEU A 177 0.93 -38.97 -12.74
N GLY A 178 2.22 -38.66 -12.85
CA GLY A 178 3.15 -39.41 -13.70
C GLY A 178 3.34 -40.86 -13.25
N LEU A 179 3.45 -41.11 -11.94
CA LEU A 179 3.57 -42.45 -11.40
C LEU A 179 2.26 -43.25 -11.56
N THR A 180 1.12 -42.63 -11.26
CA THR A 180 -0.20 -43.27 -11.37
C THR A 180 -0.62 -43.50 -12.82
N SER A 181 -0.28 -42.59 -13.75
CA SER A 181 -0.50 -42.79 -15.18
C SER A 181 0.35 -43.94 -15.73
N ALA A 182 1.63 -44.03 -15.33
CA ALA A 182 2.49 -45.18 -15.64
C ALA A 182 1.96 -46.50 -15.03
N GLN A 183 1.20 -46.42 -13.94
CA GLN A 183 0.58 -47.56 -13.28
C GLN A 183 -0.80 -47.95 -13.86
N THR A 184 -1.34 -47.24 -14.84
CA THR A 184 -2.63 -47.56 -15.50
C THR A 184 -2.66 -48.93 -16.18
N SER A 185 -1.55 -49.67 -16.20
CA SER A 185 -1.50 -51.10 -16.54
C SER A 185 -2.53 -51.94 -15.75
N TRP A 186 -2.95 -51.51 -14.56
CA TRP A 186 -4.03 -52.18 -13.82
C TRP A 186 -5.35 -52.22 -14.60
N ARG A 187 -5.60 -51.27 -15.51
CA ARG A 187 -6.78 -51.27 -16.39
C ARG A 187 -6.76 -52.44 -17.39
N GLU A 188 -5.56 -52.82 -17.84
CA GLU A 188 -5.34 -53.98 -18.71
C GLU A 188 -5.45 -55.30 -17.93
N GLU A 189 -5.13 -55.26 -16.63
CA GLU A 189 -5.16 -56.38 -15.69
C GLU A 189 -6.59 -56.75 -15.22
N ILE A 190 -7.58 -55.87 -15.40
CA ILE A 190 -9.00 -56.18 -15.17
C ILE A 190 -9.52 -57.10 -16.29
N THR A 191 -9.59 -58.40 -16.00
CA THR A 191 -10.11 -59.43 -16.93
C THR A 191 -11.63 -59.45 -17.05
N ASP A 192 -12.36 -58.87 -16.10
CA ASP A 192 -13.82 -58.85 -16.07
C ASP A 192 -14.42 -57.75 -16.95
N GLN A 193 -15.06 -58.16 -18.06
CA GLN A 193 -15.68 -57.26 -19.05
C GLN A 193 -16.79 -56.36 -18.47
N LYS A 194 -17.53 -56.86 -17.47
CA LYS A 194 -18.60 -56.09 -16.80
C LYS A 194 -18.03 -54.91 -16.02
N LEU A 195 -16.92 -55.11 -15.29
CA LEU A 195 -16.26 -54.07 -14.52
C LEU A 195 -15.66 -53.00 -15.43
N ARG A 196 -15.10 -53.38 -16.59
CA ARG A 196 -14.65 -52.42 -17.62
C ARG A 196 -15.78 -51.52 -18.13
N SER A 197 -16.92 -52.12 -18.48
CA SER A 197 -18.06 -51.33 -18.96
C SER A 197 -18.61 -50.36 -17.91
N GLN A 198 -18.61 -50.76 -16.63
CA GLN A 198 -19.03 -49.90 -15.51
C GLN A 198 -18.05 -48.76 -15.25
N LEU A 199 -16.74 -49.02 -15.41
CA LEU A 199 -15.71 -47.99 -15.31
C LEU A 199 -15.87 -46.94 -16.42
N GLU A 200 -16.08 -47.39 -17.66
CA GLU A 200 -16.27 -46.50 -18.81
C GLU A 200 -17.55 -45.65 -18.67
N THR A 201 -18.64 -46.19 -18.12
CA THR A 201 -19.84 -45.40 -17.83
C THR A 201 -19.59 -44.35 -16.74
N LEU A 202 -18.89 -44.72 -15.66
CA LEU A 202 -18.55 -43.78 -14.58
C LEU A 202 -17.58 -42.68 -15.06
N GLU A 203 -16.63 -43.00 -15.94
CA GLU A 203 -15.75 -42.00 -16.55
C GLU A 203 -16.52 -41.02 -17.44
N LYS A 204 -17.54 -41.48 -18.17
CA LYS A 204 -18.41 -40.61 -18.96
C LYS A 204 -19.27 -39.72 -18.08
N GLU A 205 -19.82 -40.26 -17.00
CA GLU A 205 -20.60 -39.51 -16.01
C GLU A 205 -19.76 -38.43 -15.32
N THR A 206 -18.57 -38.79 -14.82
CA THR A 206 -17.65 -37.83 -14.19
C THR A 206 -17.16 -36.75 -15.14
N LYS A 207 -16.89 -37.07 -16.41
CA LYS A 207 -16.60 -36.05 -17.44
C LYS A 207 -17.77 -35.11 -17.68
N ALA A 208 -19.00 -35.62 -17.73
CA ALA A 208 -20.20 -34.80 -17.88
C ALA A 208 -20.42 -33.89 -16.67
N GLU A 209 -20.21 -34.40 -15.46
CA GLU A 209 -20.28 -33.60 -14.22
C GLU A 209 -19.19 -32.53 -14.15
N LYS A 210 -17.95 -32.84 -14.54
CA LYS A 210 -16.85 -31.86 -14.63
C LYS A 210 -17.20 -30.75 -15.63
N ALA A 211 -17.70 -31.11 -16.81
CA ALA A 211 -18.13 -30.13 -17.81
C ALA A 211 -19.26 -29.22 -17.27
N ASN A 212 -20.24 -29.80 -16.58
CA ASN A 212 -21.30 -29.04 -15.93
C ASN A 212 -20.76 -28.09 -14.86
N TRP A 213 -19.79 -28.53 -14.04
CA TRP A 213 -19.16 -27.69 -13.03
C TRP A 213 -18.41 -26.51 -13.66
N VAL A 214 -17.63 -26.73 -14.73
CA VAL A 214 -16.94 -25.65 -15.46
C VAL A 214 -17.93 -24.63 -16.02
N ILE A 215 -19.05 -25.10 -16.60
CA ILE A 215 -20.10 -24.22 -17.09
C ILE A 215 -20.68 -23.37 -15.95
N ILE A 216 -20.99 -23.98 -14.80
CA ILE A 216 -21.51 -23.26 -13.63
C ILE A 216 -20.48 -22.25 -13.11
N LYS A 217 -19.20 -22.63 -13.02
CA LYS A 217 -18.12 -21.74 -12.58
C LYS A 217 -18.02 -20.50 -13.47
N ARG A 218 -18.00 -20.68 -14.79
CA ARG A 218 -17.97 -19.59 -15.77
C ARG A 218 -19.20 -18.68 -15.69
N ILE A 219 -20.38 -19.23 -15.45
CA ILE A 219 -21.60 -18.44 -15.29
C ILE A 219 -21.52 -17.60 -14.01
N VAL A 220 -21.06 -18.19 -12.91
CA VAL A 220 -20.94 -17.50 -11.61
C VAL A 220 -19.87 -16.42 -11.67
N SER A 221 -18.70 -16.68 -12.25
CA SER A 221 -17.64 -15.69 -12.41
C SER A 221 -18.10 -14.51 -13.28
N ALA A 222 -18.76 -14.79 -14.41
CA ALA A 222 -19.35 -13.75 -15.26
C ALA A 222 -20.41 -12.93 -14.53
N ALA A 223 -21.25 -13.56 -13.70
CA ALA A 223 -22.26 -12.86 -12.90
C ALA A 223 -21.64 -11.96 -11.82
N ILE A 224 -20.58 -12.41 -11.15
CA ILE A 224 -19.86 -11.62 -10.13
C ILE A 224 -19.19 -10.41 -10.78
N VAL A 225 -18.48 -10.60 -11.89
CA VAL A 225 -17.84 -9.49 -12.63
C VAL A 225 -18.88 -8.51 -13.15
N ALA A 226 -20.00 -8.99 -13.70
CA ALA A 226 -21.08 -8.14 -14.20
C ALA A 226 -21.85 -7.40 -13.10
N SER A 227 -21.82 -7.88 -11.85
CA SER A 227 -22.50 -7.24 -10.73
C SER A 227 -21.84 -5.93 -10.28
N GLY A 228 -20.59 -5.69 -10.67
CA GLY A 228 -19.83 -4.49 -10.28
C GLY A 228 -19.41 -4.46 -8.80
N ILE A 229 -19.54 -5.58 -8.09
CA ILE A 229 -18.97 -5.77 -6.74
C ILE A 229 -17.44 -5.77 -6.86
N ASP A 230 -16.75 -5.18 -5.88
CA ASP A 230 -15.28 -5.17 -5.82
C ASP A 230 -14.75 -6.54 -5.39
N TRP A 231 -14.79 -7.49 -6.32
CA TRP A 231 -14.39 -8.88 -6.14
C TRP A 231 -12.87 -9.05 -6.00
N ALA A 232 -12.07 -8.05 -6.36
CA ALA A 232 -10.61 -8.10 -6.24
C ALA A 232 -10.11 -7.84 -4.80
N ALA A 233 -10.94 -7.20 -3.97
CA ALA A 233 -10.61 -6.90 -2.58
C ALA A 233 -11.00 -8.04 -1.61
N ASP A 234 -11.88 -8.96 -2.04
CA ASP A 234 -12.34 -10.10 -1.25
C ASP A 234 -11.74 -11.40 -1.81
N GLU A 235 -10.90 -12.07 -1.00
CA GLU A 235 -10.19 -13.30 -1.37
C GLU A 235 -11.16 -14.41 -1.84
N GLU A 236 -12.33 -14.53 -1.21
CA GLU A 236 -13.30 -15.58 -1.56
C GLU A 236 -13.93 -15.33 -2.94
N LEU A 237 -14.11 -14.06 -3.33
CA LEU A 237 -14.63 -13.69 -4.64
C LEU A 237 -13.52 -13.68 -5.69
N HIS A 238 -12.31 -13.30 -5.31
CA HIS A 238 -11.11 -13.37 -6.14
C HIS A 238 -10.87 -14.79 -6.64
N ASP A 239 -10.84 -15.78 -5.74
CA ASP A 239 -10.58 -17.19 -6.10
C ASP A 239 -11.72 -17.81 -6.92
N LEU A 240 -12.94 -17.28 -6.78
CA LEU A 240 -14.10 -17.74 -7.54
C LEU A 240 -14.15 -17.16 -8.96
N VAL A 241 -13.55 -15.97 -9.16
CA VAL A 241 -13.52 -15.25 -10.44
C VAL A 241 -12.25 -15.56 -11.24
N VAL A 242 -11.10 -15.69 -10.56
CA VAL A 242 -9.83 -16.02 -11.19
C VAL A 242 -9.81 -17.53 -11.46
N ASP A 243 -9.86 -17.87 -12.74
CA ASP A 243 -9.62 -19.24 -13.19
C ASP A 243 -8.12 -19.53 -13.12
N ASP A 244 -7.69 -20.41 -12.21
CA ASP A 244 -6.37 -21.07 -12.23
C ASP A 244 -6.29 -22.09 -13.39
N ASP A 245 -6.68 -21.68 -14.61
CA ASP A 245 -6.68 -22.54 -15.79
C ASP A 245 -5.33 -22.38 -16.53
N ASP A 246 -4.24 -22.88 -15.94
CA ASP A 246 -3.01 -23.26 -16.66
C ASP A 246 -3.07 -24.73 -17.16
N ASP A 247 -4.19 -25.43 -16.91
CA ASP A 247 -4.32 -26.89 -17.15
C ASP A 247 -5.15 -27.28 -18.41
N ASP A 248 -5.62 -26.34 -19.23
CA ASP A 248 -6.53 -26.62 -20.36
C ASP A 248 -5.88 -26.55 -21.78
N VAL A 249 -4.55 -26.38 -21.91
CA VAL A 249 -3.87 -26.24 -23.24
C VAL A 249 -3.08 -27.49 -23.67
N VAL A 250 -3.32 -28.68 -23.11
CA VAL A 250 -2.61 -29.89 -23.55
C VAL A 250 -3.56 -31.07 -23.78
N ASP A 251 -4.41 -31.01 -24.82
CA ASP A 251 -4.85 -32.26 -25.50
C ASP A 251 -5.54 -32.04 -26.87
N GLU A 252 -4.99 -31.17 -27.73
CA GLU A 252 -5.33 -31.19 -29.17
C GLU A 252 -4.06 -31.10 -30.04
N THR A 253 -3.28 -32.19 -30.09
CA THR A 253 -2.64 -32.73 -31.32
C THR A 253 -2.20 -34.17 -31.09
#